data_AF-A0A353RN22-F1
#
_entry.id   AF-A0A353RN22-F1
#
_cell.length_a   1.000
_cell.length_b   1.000
_cell.length_c   1.000
_cell.angle_alpha   90.00
_cell.angle_beta   90.00
_cell.angle_gamma   90.00
#
_symmetry.space_group_name_H-M   'P 1'
#
loop_
_entity.id
_entity.type
_entity.pdbx_description
1 polymer ?
#
loop_
_entity_poly.entity_id
_entity_poly.type
_entity_poly.pdbx_seq_one_letter_code
_entity_poly.pdbx_strand_id
1 'polypeptide(L)'
;MLIGVNTLNAHNFESSHIPSTVHTKDGKSELALSRKYFKDGTQSLLWSWKSDNATLSFTDTAIRDIVSSFDQRSGVKLWIFNETPQPDPIVFQFRDAENVIQYTFNFNLNFTGWRAAWIAYSDMWTPGGEKTSARHVVSMDIVSPGNIPEGKLWFDRIEFTDYVDRQATPDAQIPQNNRHLNREIWHWGLLHKWEQQKHDMEVSQEISTKESTDLALVYDNVKQMLKKGSLSDTEKKEQQQLIQLFSISENGKKGAPLMQNDNTKPGDVNFGQLNKLLDLSARGWYADKDNAAKENFLLTIRYMLNQGFAWESGMGTNHHYGYQIRDIFGAVWWMEDVLRANNLWEETRKAVTYWSGLQETRQP
;
A
#
# COMPACT_ATOMS: atom_id res chain seq x y z
N MET A 1 -38.51 22.34 -0.68
CA MET A 1 -37.13 22.33 -1.21
C MET A 1 -36.31 21.51 -0.22
N LEU A 2 -36.28 20.19 -0.41
CA LEU A 2 -35.51 19.27 0.44
C LEU A 2 -34.07 19.34 -0.04
N ILE A 3 -33.24 20.03 0.74
CA ILE A 3 -31.79 19.97 0.58
C ILE A 3 -31.41 18.54 0.97
N GLY A 4 -31.18 17.69 -0.05
CA GLY A 4 -30.57 16.38 0.17
C GLY A 4 -29.22 16.62 0.83
N VAL A 5 -29.11 16.29 2.12
CA VAL A 5 -27.83 16.20 2.80
C VAL A 5 -27.10 15.07 2.09
N ASN A 6 -26.21 15.38 1.15
CA ASN A 6 -25.28 14.41 0.61
C ASN A 6 -24.47 13.91 1.80
N THR A 7 -24.78 12.71 2.28
CA THR A 7 -23.92 11.95 3.18
C THR A 7 -22.60 11.74 2.43
N LEU A 8 -21.60 12.55 2.77
CA LEU A 8 -20.25 12.40 2.28
C LEU A 8 -19.65 11.17 2.97
N ASN A 9 -19.82 10.02 2.33
CA ASN A 9 -19.24 8.75 2.80
C ASN A 9 -17.76 8.61 2.41
N ALA A 10 -17.24 9.51 1.55
CA ALA A 10 -15.87 9.46 1.10
C ALA A 10 -15.28 10.84 0.78
N HIS A 11 -13.97 10.98 0.96
CA HIS A 11 -13.15 12.13 0.56
C HIS A 11 -12.11 11.70 -0.46
N ASN A 12 -12.22 12.25 -1.67
CA ASN A 12 -11.19 12.19 -2.72
C ASN A 12 -10.48 13.53 -2.93
N PHE A 13 -10.85 14.56 -2.16
CA PHE A 13 -10.24 15.89 -2.14
C PHE A 13 -10.16 16.63 -3.48
N GLU A 14 -10.94 16.27 -4.50
CA GLU A 14 -10.93 16.94 -5.83
C GLU A 14 -11.66 18.29 -5.87
N SER A 15 -12.33 18.67 -4.78
CA SER A 15 -12.91 20.02 -4.64
C SER A 15 -11.83 21.08 -4.42
N SER A 16 -12.15 22.35 -4.68
CA SER A 16 -11.21 23.47 -4.48
C SER A 16 -10.99 23.87 -3.01
N HIS A 17 -11.80 23.32 -2.09
CA HIS A 17 -11.75 23.61 -0.67
C HIS A 17 -11.74 22.31 0.13
N ILE A 18 -11.07 22.33 1.28
CA ILE A 18 -11.11 21.24 2.25
C ILE A 18 -12.51 21.24 2.90
N PRO A 19 -13.21 20.08 2.98
CA PRO A 19 -14.51 20.01 3.63
C PRO A 19 -14.47 20.50 5.07
N SER A 20 -15.51 21.20 5.52
CA SER A 20 -15.57 21.75 6.90
C SER A 20 -15.58 20.66 7.98
N THR A 21 -15.92 19.42 7.63
CA THR A 21 -15.84 18.25 8.50
C THR A 21 -14.40 17.78 8.74
N VAL A 22 -13.42 18.32 7.99
CA VAL A 22 -11.99 17.98 8.09
C VAL A 22 -11.21 19.19 8.58
N HIS A 23 -10.63 19.11 9.78
CA HIS A 23 -9.96 20.25 10.41
C HIS A 23 -8.85 19.82 11.36
N THR A 24 -8.00 20.75 11.78
CA THR A 24 -6.97 20.51 12.79
C THR A 24 -7.38 21.08 14.14
N LYS A 25 -6.83 20.53 15.22
CA LYS A 25 -7.03 21.03 16.60
C LYS A 25 -5.80 21.80 17.10
N ASP A 26 -6.03 22.73 18.01
CA ASP A 26 -5.02 23.40 18.84
C ASP A 26 -3.90 24.16 18.10
N GLY A 27 -4.07 24.46 16.81
CA GLY A 27 -3.10 25.23 16.02
C GLY A 27 -1.73 24.56 15.83
N LYS A 28 -1.61 23.27 16.11
CA LYS A 28 -0.36 22.49 16.03
C LYS A 28 -0.01 22.00 14.62
N SER A 29 -0.97 22.06 13.70
CA SER A 29 -0.84 21.57 12.34
C SER A 29 -1.75 22.30 11.36
N GLU A 30 -1.42 22.18 10.08
CA GLU A 30 -2.05 22.85 8.96
C GLU A 30 -2.48 21.82 7.90
N LEU A 31 -3.53 22.16 7.14
CA LEU A 31 -4.03 21.36 6.04
C LEU A 31 -3.92 22.14 4.72
N ALA A 32 -3.57 21.43 3.66
CA ALA A 32 -3.55 21.97 2.31
C ALA A 32 -4.02 20.92 1.29
N LEU A 33 -4.56 21.36 0.17
CA LEU A 33 -4.74 20.48 -1.00
C LEU A 33 -3.44 20.45 -1.79
N SER A 34 -2.97 19.25 -2.14
CA SER A 34 -1.67 19.06 -2.76
C SER A 34 -1.78 18.17 -3.98
N ARG A 35 -1.24 18.65 -5.12
CA ARG A 35 -1.06 17.86 -6.34
C ARG A 35 0.21 17.02 -6.35
N LYS A 36 0.99 17.06 -5.26
CA LYS A 36 2.32 16.42 -5.19
C LYS A 36 2.23 14.90 -5.17
N TYR A 37 1.25 14.33 -4.49
CA TYR A 37 0.93 12.91 -4.48
C TYR A 37 -0.59 12.79 -4.47
N PHE A 38 -1.13 11.82 -5.18
CA PHE A 38 -2.54 11.49 -5.15
C PHE A 38 -2.71 9.99 -5.40
N LYS A 39 -3.80 9.44 -4.87
CA LYS A 39 -4.25 8.06 -5.06
C LYS A 39 -5.66 8.02 -5.66
N ASP A 40 -6.32 9.16 -5.83
CA ASP A 40 -7.49 9.38 -6.68
C ASP A 40 -7.33 10.71 -7.44
N GLY A 41 -8.02 10.86 -8.57
CA GLY A 41 -8.08 12.14 -9.29
C GLY A 41 -6.72 12.81 -9.54
N THR A 42 -6.51 14.01 -9.00
CA THR A 42 -5.36 14.87 -9.30
C THR A 42 -4.72 15.50 -8.06
N GLN A 43 -5.33 15.39 -6.89
CA GLN A 43 -4.81 15.96 -5.64
C GLN A 43 -5.24 15.16 -4.41
N SER A 44 -4.57 15.42 -3.29
CA SER A 44 -4.88 14.80 -2.01
C SER A 44 -4.82 15.82 -0.87
N LEU A 45 -5.27 15.41 0.31
CA LEU A 45 -5.08 16.19 1.53
C LEU A 45 -3.62 16.08 1.98
N LEU A 46 -2.94 17.20 2.20
CA LEU A 46 -1.65 17.29 2.89
C LEU A 46 -1.91 17.75 4.32
N TRP A 47 -1.47 16.96 5.29
CA TRP A 47 -1.43 17.33 6.70
C TRP A 47 0.02 17.54 7.11
N SER A 48 0.34 18.70 7.68
CA SER A 48 1.69 19.05 8.16
C SER A 48 1.64 19.56 9.59
N TRP A 49 2.45 18.99 10.48
CA TRP A 49 2.52 19.40 11.88
C TRP A 49 3.90 19.97 12.23
N LYS A 50 3.91 20.87 13.23
CA LYS A 50 5.11 21.52 13.80
C LYS A 50 5.19 21.40 15.32
N SER A 51 4.32 20.59 15.90
CA SER A 51 4.35 20.20 17.31
C SER A 51 4.01 18.72 17.40
N ASP A 52 4.52 18.07 18.44
CA ASP A 52 4.05 16.74 18.82
C ASP A 52 2.55 16.75 19.16
N ASN A 53 1.94 15.55 19.10
CA ASN A 53 0.53 15.33 19.41
C ASN A 53 -0.39 16.33 18.68
N ALA A 54 -0.08 16.64 17.43
CA ALA A 54 -0.97 17.39 16.57
C ALA A 54 -2.12 16.48 16.13
N THR A 55 -3.31 17.05 15.97
CA THR A 55 -4.52 16.27 15.66
C THR A 55 -5.16 16.77 14.38
N LEU A 56 -5.33 15.87 13.41
CA LEU A 56 -6.24 15.99 12.28
C LEU A 56 -7.56 15.30 12.63
N SER A 57 -8.70 15.98 12.48
CA SER A 57 -10.02 15.52 12.90
C SER A 57 -11.00 15.47 11.73
N PHE A 58 -11.79 14.41 11.71
CA PHE A 58 -12.91 14.18 10.80
C PHE A 58 -14.20 14.05 11.61
N THR A 59 -15.24 14.80 11.22
CA THR A 59 -16.56 14.82 11.88
C THR A 59 -17.70 14.56 10.89
N ASP A 60 -17.43 13.79 9.84
CA ASP A 60 -18.44 13.39 8.86
C ASP A 60 -19.55 12.56 9.53
N THR A 61 -20.81 12.82 9.17
CA THR A 61 -21.94 12.08 9.75
C THR A 61 -21.87 10.58 9.45
N ALA A 62 -21.22 10.21 8.34
CA ALA A 62 -20.96 8.83 7.97
C ALA A 62 -20.27 8.03 9.08
N ILE A 63 -19.34 8.63 9.84
CA ILE A 63 -18.63 7.98 10.96
C ILE A 63 -19.62 7.37 11.96
N ARG A 64 -20.68 8.13 12.29
CA ARG A 64 -21.75 7.72 13.18
C ARG A 64 -22.71 6.75 12.50
N ASP A 65 -23.10 7.05 11.27
CA ASP A 65 -24.19 6.34 10.60
C ASP A 65 -23.81 4.87 10.28
N ILE A 66 -22.55 4.61 9.91
CA ILE A 66 -22.07 3.25 9.59
C ILE A 66 -21.93 2.35 10.82
N VAL A 67 -22.00 2.88 12.05
CA VAL A 67 -21.99 2.05 13.28
C VAL A 67 -23.15 1.05 13.29
N SER A 68 -24.27 1.40 12.63
CA SER A 68 -25.40 0.48 12.45
C SER A 68 -25.02 -0.83 11.71
N SER A 69 -23.95 -0.81 10.93
CA SER A 69 -23.38 -1.96 10.20
C SER A 69 -22.16 -2.58 10.90
N PHE A 70 -21.97 -2.36 12.20
CA PHE A 70 -20.81 -2.88 12.95
C PHE A 70 -20.62 -4.41 12.78
N ASP A 71 -21.69 -5.18 12.87
CA ASP A 71 -21.66 -6.64 12.71
C ASP A 71 -21.37 -7.08 11.26
N GLN A 72 -21.48 -6.16 10.30
CA GLN A 72 -21.05 -6.34 8.91
C GLN A 72 -19.62 -5.85 8.67
N ARG A 73 -18.84 -5.57 9.72
CA ARG A 73 -17.47 -5.03 9.62
C ARG A 73 -17.40 -3.63 8.99
N SER A 74 -18.32 -2.75 9.35
CA SER A 74 -18.19 -1.34 9.02
C SER A 74 -16.94 -0.72 9.64
N GLY A 75 -16.39 0.32 9.00
CA GLY A 75 -15.17 0.97 9.44
C GLY A 75 -14.65 1.97 8.42
N VAL A 76 -13.32 2.02 8.26
CA VAL A 76 -12.64 3.00 7.41
C VAL A 76 -11.69 2.32 6.42
N LYS A 77 -11.67 2.86 5.19
CA LYS A 77 -10.65 2.59 4.17
C LYS A 77 -10.01 3.92 3.79
N LEU A 78 -8.69 3.98 3.76
CA LEU A 78 -7.97 5.17 3.31
C LEU A 78 -6.57 4.82 2.80
N TRP A 79 -5.92 5.80 2.18
CA TRP A 79 -4.53 5.72 1.74
C TRP A 79 -3.70 6.84 2.36
N ILE A 80 -2.48 6.51 2.77
CA ILE A 80 -1.51 7.42 3.41
C ILE A 80 -0.21 7.38 2.61
N PHE A 81 0.27 8.54 2.19
CA PHE A 81 1.60 8.69 1.61
C PHE A 81 2.57 9.21 2.65
N ASN A 82 3.75 8.62 2.72
CA ASN A 82 4.86 9.11 3.53
C ASN A 82 6.12 9.32 2.69
N GLU A 83 6.83 10.43 2.92
CA GLU A 83 8.13 10.71 2.31
C GLU A 83 9.31 10.25 3.17
N THR A 84 9.12 10.18 4.49
CA THR A 84 10.21 9.97 5.44
C THR A 84 9.78 8.91 6.45
N PRO A 85 10.40 7.72 6.42
CA PRO A 85 10.10 6.67 7.40
C PRO A 85 10.34 7.17 8.83
N GLN A 86 9.45 6.82 9.74
CA GLN A 86 9.55 7.18 11.15
C GLN A 86 9.25 5.96 12.02
N PRO A 87 9.94 5.80 13.16
CA PRO A 87 9.77 4.62 14.02
C PRO A 87 8.43 4.60 14.76
N ASP A 88 7.92 5.78 15.12
CA ASP A 88 6.70 5.91 15.93
C ASP A 88 5.45 6.05 15.04
N PRO A 89 4.33 5.40 15.42
CA PRO A 89 3.10 5.42 14.63
C PRO A 89 2.32 6.73 14.81
N ILE A 90 1.45 7.02 13.85
CA ILE A 90 0.27 7.86 14.11
C ILE A 90 -0.81 7.01 14.77
N VAL A 91 -1.66 7.64 15.57
CA VAL A 91 -2.73 6.95 16.30
C VAL A 91 -4.08 7.43 15.82
N PHE A 92 -4.89 6.51 15.34
CA PHE A 92 -6.29 6.76 15.00
C PHE A 92 -7.15 6.56 16.24
N GLN A 93 -8.02 7.52 16.54
CA GLN A 93 -8.89 7.52 17.71
C GLN A 93 -10.31 7.90 17.29
N PHE A 94 -11.26 7.00 17.48
CA PHE A 94 -12.68 7.28 17.24
C PHE A 94 -13.34 7.63 18.56
N ARG A 95 -14.04 8.77 18.58
CA ARG A 95 -14.58 9.34 19.82
C ARG A 95 -16.10 9.48 19.77
N ASP A 96 -16.74 9.37 20.93
CA ASP A 96 -18.16 9.69 21.12
C ASP A 96 -18.40 11.20 21.27
N ALA A 97 -19.66 11.59 21.50
CA ALA A 97 -20.07 12.98 21.62
C ALA A 97 -19.50 13.67 22.88
N GLU A 98 -19.15 12.87 23.89
CA GLU A 98 -18.50 13.29 25.12
C GLU A 98 -16.95 13.34 24.99
N ASN A 99 -16.43 13.16 23.77
CA ASN A 99 -15.01 13.18 23.44
C ASN A 99 -14.20 12.02 24.07
N VAL A 100 -14.87 10.93 24.48
CA VAL A 100 -14.25 9.72 25.00
C VAL A 100 -13.85 8.80 23.85
N ILE A 101 -12.64 8.25 23.90
CA ILE A 101 -12.14 7.32 22.89
C ILE A 101 -12.88 5.99 23.04
N GLN A 102 -13.55 5.54 21.98
CA GLN A 102 -14.25 4.26 21.93
C GLN A 102 -13.45 3.22 21.16
N TYR A 103 -12.79 3.64 20.08
CA TYR A 103 -11.92 2.77 19.26
C TYR A 103 -10.57 3.42 19.00
N THR A 104 -9.53 2.62 18.89
CA THR A 104 -8.17 3.07 18.58
C THR A 104 -7.39 2.03 17.80
N PHE A 105 -6.49 2.48 16.93
CA PHE A 105 -5.45 1.63 16.34
C PHE A 105 -4.22 2.47 15.95
N ASN A 106 -3.07 1.81 15.90
CA ASN A 106 -1.82 2.42 15.46
C ASN A 106 -1.62 2.16 13.97
N PHE A 107 -1.08 3.15 13.27
CA PHE A 107 -0.60 3.00 11.90
C PHE A 107 0.90 3.35 11.84
N ASN A 108 1.74 2.33 11.64
CA ASN A 108 3.19 2.48 11.70
C ASN A 108 3.74 3.25 10.50
N LEU A 109 4.67 4.18 10.74
CA LEU A 109 5.17 5.12 9.72
C LEU A 109 6.52 4.75 9.11
N ASN A 110 7.06 3.55 9.37
CA ASN A 110 8.37 3.12 8.86
C ASN A 110 8.31 2.68 7.38
N PHE A 111 7.83 3.56 6.50
CA PHE A 111 7.70 3.30 5.06
C PHE A 111 7.84 4.60 4.25
N THR A 112 8.08 4.43 2.95
CA THR A 112 7.92 5.48 1.94
C THR A 112 6.90 5.09 0.89
N GLY A 113 6.30 6.08 0.25
CA GLY A 113 5.27 5.86 -0.77
C GLY A 113 3.87 5.74 -0.16
N TRP A 114 2.92 5.25 -0.95
CA TRP A 114 1.55 4.97 -0.52
C TRP A 114 1.45 3.67 0.29
N ARG A 115 0.61 3.68 1.34
CA ARG A 115 0.14 2.51 2.07
C ARG A 115 -1.35 2.66 2.36
N ALA A 116 -2.06 1.55 2.43
CA ALA A 116 -3.49 1.53 2.71
C ALA A 116 -3.76 1.27 4.20
N ALA A 117 -4.83 1.84 4.72
CA ALA A 117 -5.38 1.50 6.04
C ALA A 117 -6.85 1.10 5.85
N TRP A 118 -7.11 -0.20 5.83
CA TRP A 118 -8.46 -0.76 5.70
C TRP A 118 -8.76 -1.55 6.97
N ILE A 119 -9.65 -1.04 7.82
CA ILE A 119 -9.88 -1.64 9.13
C ILE A 119 -11.32 -1.43 9.59
N ALA A 120 -11.94 -2.52 10.04
CA ALA A 120 -13.28 -2.51 10.60
C ALA A 120 -13.25 -2.04 12.06
N TYR A 121 -14.32 -1.40 12.54
CA TYR A 121 -14.46 -1.05 13.96
C TYR A 121 -14.33 -2.27 14.87
N SER A 122 -14.84 -3.42 14.45
CA SER A 122 -14.75 -4.67 15.21
C SER A 122 -13.30 -5.18 15.38
N ASP A 123 -12.40 -4.82 14.47
CA ASP A 123 -10.98 -5.19 14.54
C ASP A 123 -10.13 -4.16 15.30
N MET A 124 -10.63 -2.94 15.54
CA MET A 124 -9.94 -1.93 16.34
C MET A 124 -9.91 -2.31 17.83
N TRP A 125 -8.98 -1.70 18.56
CA TRP A 125 -8.86 -1.82 20.02
C TRP A 125 -9.80 -0.86 20.72
N THR A 126 -10.27 -1.21 21.90
CA THR A 126 -10.77 -0.24 22.88
C THR A 126 -9.60 0.26 23.75
N PRO A 127 -9.67 1.45 24.34
CA PRO A 127 -8.58 1.95 25.19
C PRO A 127 -8.27 1.06 26.40
N GLY A 128 -9.27 0.36 26.95
CA GLY A 128 -9.12 -0.58 28.07
C GLY A 128 -8.72 -2.00 27.67
N GLY A 129 -8.58 -2.29 26.38
CA GLY A 129 -8.23 -3.63 25.88
C GLY A 129 -9.35 -4.68 26.00
N GLU A 130 -10.56 -4.27 26.35
CA GLU A 130 -11.72 -5.14 26.39
C GLU A 130 -12.14 -5.67 25.00
N LYS A 131 -13.06 -6.64 24.99
CA LYS A 131 -13.64 -7.14 23.75
C LYS A 131 -14.40 -6.01 23.06
N THR A 132 -14.03 -5.71 21.82
CA THR A 132 -14.68 -4.68 21.03
C THR A 132 -16.13 -5.04 20.71
N SER A 133 -17.03 -4.09 20.93
CA SER A 133 -18.45 -4.14 20.61
C SER A 133 -18.87 -2.84 19.93
N ALA A 134 -20.09 -2.80 19.39
CA ALA A 134 -20.65 -1.57 18.82
C ALA A 134 -20.74 -0.48 19.90
N ARG A 135 -20.20 0.70 19.59
CA ARG A 135 -20.15 1.91 20.42
C ARG A 135 -20.52 3.10 19.54
N HIS A 136 -21.18 4.09 20.13
CA HIS A 136 -21.45 5.34 19.43
C HIS A 136 -20.15 6.11 19.21
N VAL A 137 -19.90 6.53 17.98
CA VAL A 137 -18.77 7.40 17.61
C VAL A 137 -19.29 8.50 16.69
N VAL A 138 -18.69 9.69 16.79
CA VAL A 138 -19.08 10.88 16.01
C VAL A 138 -17.89 11.54 15.31
N SER A 139 -16.65 11.17 15.69
CA SER A 139 -15.45 11.71 15.07
C SER A 139 -14.34 10.66 14.95
N MET A 140 -13.44 10.88 13.99
CA MET A 140 -12.15 10.21 13.87
C MET A 140 -11.04 11.24 13.99
N ASP A 141 -10.21 11.11 15.02
CA ASP A 141 -8.99 11.89 15.22
C ASP A 141 -7.77 11.07 14.81
N ILE A 142 -6.84 11.70 14.10
CA ILE A 142 -5.54 11.16 13.75
C ILE A 142 -4.50 11.99 14.49
N VAL A 143 -3.81 11.37 15.43
CA VAL A 143 -2.83 12.03 16.32
C VAL A 143 -1.42 11.72 15.82
N SER A 144 -0.60 12.76 15.68
CA SER A 144 0.80 12.65 15.27
C SER A 144 1.64 11.94 16.33
N PRO A 145 2.80 11.37 15.99
CA PRO A 145 3.66 10.72 16.97
C PRO A 145 4.08 11.70 18.08
N GLY A 146 4.05 11.24 19.33
CA GLY A 146 4.24 12.09 20.51
C GLY A 146 5.67 12.62 20.73
N ASN A 147 6.65 12.09 20.00
CA ASN A 147 8.07 12.42 20.08
C ASN A 147 8.63 12.97 18.77
N ILE A 148 7.77 13.24 17.78
CA ILE A 148 8.17 13.76 16.46
C ILE A 148 7.58 15.15 16.30
N PRO A 149 8.38 16.21 16.52
CA PRO A 149 7.88 17.59 16.59
C PRO A 149 7.45 18.12 15.23
N GLU A 150 7.98 17.58 14.12
CA GLU A 150 7.58 18.00 12.78
C GLU A 150 7.40 16.82 11.84
N GLY A 151 6.43 16.93 10.95
CA GLY A 151 6.19 15.90 9.95
C GLY A 151 5.05 16.27 9.02
N LYS A 152 4.87 15.43 8.00
CA LYS A 152 3.85 15.61 6.98
C LYS A 152 3.44 14.28 6.39
N LEU A 153 2.15 14.14 6.11
CA LEU A 153 1.56 12.98 5.48
C LEU A 153 0.52 13.45 4.46
N TRP A 154 0.31 12.65 3.42
CA TRP A 154 -0.78 12.87 2.49
C TRP A 154 -1.84 11.80 2.67
N PHE A 155 -3.11 12.21 2.64
CA PHE A 155 -4.26 11.33 2.76
C PHE A 155 -5.14 11.44 1.53
N ASP A 156 -5.63 10.30 1.06
CA ASP A 156 -6.53 10.22 -0.08
C ASP A 156 -7.42 8.99 0.01
N ARG A 157 -8.48 8.96 -0.81
CA ARG A 157 -9.48 7.87 -0.87
C ARG A 157 -9.99 7.47 0.51
N ILE A 158 -10.27 8.45 1.36
CA ILE A 158 -10.86 8.18 2.68
C ILE A 158 -12.31 7.81 2.45
N GLU A 159 -12.74 6.67 2.98
CA GLU A 159 -14.09 6.15 2.88
C GLU A 159 -14.52 5.59 4.23
N PHE A 160 -15.64 6.09 4.75
CA PHE A 160 -16.37 5.50 5.86
C PHE A 160 -17.42 4.56 5.28
N THR A 161 -17.20 3.26 5.46
CA THR A 161 -17.89 2.21 4.71
C THR A 161 -18.66 1.27 5.64
N ASP A 162 -19.79 0.75 5.16
CA ASP A 162 -20.59 -0.25 5.86
C ASP A 162 -19.93 -1.64 5.87
N TYR A 163 -18.94 -1.86 5.01
CA TYR A 163 -18.22 -3.12 4.88
C TYR A 163 -16.73 -2.94 4.54
N VAL A 164 -15.87 -3.34 5.47
CA VAL A 164 -14.45 -3.60 5.24
C VAL A 164 -14.27 -5.10 5.00
N ASP A 165 -13.63 -5.42 3.86
CA ASP A 165 -13.45 -6.80 3.43
C ASP A 165 -12.80 -7.67 4.51
N ARG A 166 -13.30 -8.89 4.68
CA ARG A 166 -12.72 -9.94 5.54
C ARG A 166 -11.31 -10.33 5.11
N GLN A 167 -10.91 -9.94 3.91
CA GLN A 167 -9.59 -10.16 3.33
C GLN A 167 -8.68 -8.94 3.48
N ALA A 168 -9.09 -7.92 4.25
CA ALA A 168 -8.21 -6.81 4.63
C ALA A 168 -6.94 -7.34 5.35
N THR A 169 -5.80 -7.36 4.67
CA THR A 169 -4.66 -8.15 5.14
C THR A 169 -3.87 -7.38 6.21
N PRO A 170 -3.36 -8.07 7.25
CA PRO A 170 -2.34 -7.48 8.12
C PRO A 170 -1.06 -7.20 7.35
N ASP A 171 -0.44 -6.07 7.65
CA ASP A 171 0.84 -5.64 7.07
C ASP A 171 1.68 -4.87 8.10
N ALA A 172 2.85 -4.35 7.74
CA ALA A 172 3.68 -3.65 8.72
C ALA A 172 3.04 -2.36 9.23
N GLN A 173 2.08 -1.78 8.52
CA GLN A 173 1.40 -0.57 8.95
C GLN A 173 0.32 -0.89 10.00
N ILE A 174 -0.42 -1.99 9.81
CA ILE A 174 -1.42 -2.48 10.77
C ILE A 174 -1.20 -4.00 11.04
N PRO A 175 -0.18 -4.38 11.83
CA PRO A 175 0.22 -5.79 12.00
C PRO A 175 -0.84 -6.70 12.63
N GLN A 176 -1.76 -6.10 13.38
CA GLN A 176 -2.83 -6.79 14.09
C GLN A 176 -4.20 -6.55 13.43
N ASN A 177 -4.24 -6.19 12.14
CA ASN A 177 -5.49 -6.07 11.42
C ASN A 177 -6.23 -7.43 11.40
N ASN A 178 -7.55 -7.42 11.19
CA ASN A 178 -8.36 -8.65 11.13
C ASN A 178 -8.13 -9.62 12.30
N ARG A 179 -7.85 -9.10 13.50
CA ARG A 179 -7.41 -9.89 14.68
C ARG A 179 -8.36 -10.98 15.14
N HIS A 180 -9.63 -10.94 14.74
CA HIS A 180 -10.64 -11.95 15.10
C HIS A 180 -10.86 -13.00 14.02
N LEU A 181 -10.22 -12.88 12.85
CA LEU A 181 -10.39 -13.79 11.72
C LEU A 181 -9.34 -14.91 11.77
N ASN A 182 -9.79 -16.14 11.93
CA ASN A 182 -8.90 -17.32 12.02
C ASN A 182 -8.79 -18.14 10.72
N ARG A 183 -9.72 -17.95 9.76
CA ARG A 183 -9.76 -18.71 8.49
C ARG A 183 -9.96 -17.85 7.24
N GLU A 184 -10.37 -16.59 7.40
CA GLU A 184 -10.95 -15.79 6.30
C GLU A 184 -9.94 -14.98 5.48
N ILE A 185 -8.71 -14.80 5.97
CA ILE A 185 -7.63 -14.15 5.19
C ILE A 185 -6.96 -15.11 4.17
N TRP A 186 -7.22 -16.43 4.28
CA TRP A 186 -6.59 -17.51 3.50
C TRP A 186 -5.06 -17.39 3.45
N HIS A 187 -4.37 -18.24 2.67
CA HIS A 187 -2.91 -18.14 2.52
C HIS A 187 -2.46 -16.83 1.84
N TRP A 188 -3.34 -16.18 1.08
CA TRP A 188 -3.03 -14.92 0.38
C TRP A 188 -2.69 -13.77 1.33
N GLY A 189 -3.39 -13.67 2.47
CA GLY A 189 -3.19 -12.60 3.45
C GLY A 189 -2.12 -12.87 4.50
N LEU A 190 -1.24 -13.87 4.31
CA LEU A 190 -0.24 -14.29 5.30
C LEU A 190 1.17 -13.73 5.07
N LEU A 191 1.37 -12.90 4.04
CA LEU A 191 2.69 -12.37 3.69
C LEU A 191 3.42 -11.71 4.86
N HIS A 192 2.73 -10.83 5.60
CA HIS A 192 3.33 -10.18 6.77
C HIS A 192 3.65 -11.17 7.88
N LYS A 193 2.75 -12.12 8.15
CA LYS A 193 2.98 -13.18 9.15
C LYS A 193 4.24 -13.97 8.82
N TRP A 194 4.37 -14.43 7.58
CA TRP A 194 5.54 -15.18 7.13
C TRP A 194 6.82 -14.34 7.16
N GLU A 195 6.75 -13.05 6.84
CA GLU A 195 7.91 -12.16 6.94
C GLU A 195 8.50 -12.10 8.36
N GLN A 196 7.67 -12.23 9.41
CA GLN A 196 8.12 -12.24 10.81
C GLN A 196 8.75 -13.57 11.25
N GLN A 197 8.65 -14.63 10.44
CA GLN A 197 9.20 -15.95 10.77
C GLN A 197 10.72 -15.97 10.65
N LYS A 198 11.35 -16.91 11.37
CA LYS A 198 12.81 -17.09 11.40
C LYS A 198 13.22 -18.33 10.65
N HIS A 199 14.41 -18.29 10.06
CA HIS A 199 15.06 -19.50 9.55
C HIS A 199 15.49 -20.40 10.73
N ASP A 200 15.35 -21.70 10.56
CA ASP A 200 15.84 -22.77 11.44
C ASP A 200 17.21 -23.31 11.05
N MET A 201 17.63 -23.07 9.82
CA MET A 201 18.93 -23.47 9.34
C MET A 201 19.99 -22.46 9.79
N GLU A 202 21.07 -22.97 10.38
CA GLU A 202 22.25 -22.15 10.65
C GLU A 202 22.84 -21.63 9.33
N VAL A 203 23.06 -20.32 9.26
CA VAL A 203 23.72 -19.69 8.12
C VAL A 203 25.22 -19.90 8.27
N SER A 204 25.81 -20.69 7.37
CA SER A 204 27.27 -20.85 7.32
C SER A 204 27.95 -19.49 7.15
N GLN A 205 29.03 -19.26 7.89
CA GLN A 205 29.84 -18.03 7.78
C GLN A 205 30.67 -17.98 6.50
N GLU A 206 30.90 -19.14 5.88
CA GLU A 206 31.68 -19.28 4.66
C GLU A 206 30.88 -20.05 3.60
N ILE A 207 31.06 -19.66 2.35
CA ILE A 207 30.54 -20.40 1.19
C ILE A 207 31.75 -21.05 0.51
N SER A 208 31.76 -22.38 0.45
CA SER A 208 32.82 -23.12 -0.25
C SER A 208 32.78 -22.85 -1.76
N THR A 209 33.92 -23.04 -2.43
CA THR A 209 33.99 -22.93 -3.90
C THR A 209 32.98 -23.83 -4.61
N LYS A 210 32.72 -25.03 -4.07
CA LYS A 210 31.73 -25.96 -4.61
C LYS A 210 30.32 -25.39 -4.46
N GLU A 211 29.93 -24.94 -3.27
CA GLU A 211 28.61 -24.34 -3.03
C GLU A 211 28.39 -23.10 -3.90
N SER A 212 29.39 -22.22 -4.01
CA SER A 212 29.32 -21.06 -4.89
C SER A 212 29.11 -21.46 -6.35
N THR A 213 29.76 -22.53 -6.81
CA THR A 213 29.62 -23.04 -8.19
C THR A 213 28.24 -23.65 -8.41
N ASP A 214 27.76 -24.45 -7.45
CA ASP A 214 26.43 -25.07 -7.52
C ASP A 214 25.32 -24.02 -7.47
N LEU A 215 25.45 -22.98 -6.63
CA LEU A 215 24.52 -21.84 -6.57
C LEU A 215 24.50 -21.05 -7.87
N ALA A 216 25.67 -20.78 -8.46
CA ALA A 216 25.75 -20.10 -9.77
C ALA A 216 25.06 -20.93 -10.87
N LEU A 217 25.25 -22.25 -10.87
CA LEU A 217 24.61 -23.14 -11.83
C LEU A 217 23.08 -23.11 -11.69
N VAL A 218 22.54 -23.19 -10.46
CA VAL A 218 21.10 -23.10 -10.21
C VAL A 218 20.56 -21.73 -10.62
N TYR A 219 21.26 -20.66 -10.22
CA TYR A 219 20.89 -19.29 -10.56
C TYR A 219 20.78 -19.11 -12.09
N ASP A 220 21.81 -19.52 -12.83
CA ASP A 220 21.84 -19.37 -14.29
C ASP A 220 20.77 -20.22 -14.97
N ASN A 221 20.64 -21.49 -14.58
CA ASN A 221 19.63 -22.38 -15.17
C ASN A 221 18.21 -21.87 -14.95
N VAL A 222 17.88 -21.45 -13.73
CA VAL A 222 16.54 -20.90 -13.43
C VAL A 222 16.31 -19.60 -14.18
N LYS A 223 17.29 -18.70 -14.23
CA LYS A 223 17.20 -17.46 -15.00
C LYS A 223 16.95 -17.75 -16.48
N GLN A 224 17.70 -18.69 -17.08
CA GLN A 224 17.50 -19.11 -18.48
C GLN A 224 16.12 -19.76 -18.71
N MET A 225 15.60 -20.57 -17.78
CA MET A 225 14.25 -21.15 -17.89
C MET A 225 13.15 -20.09 -17.96
N LEU A 226 13.35 -18.95 -17.31
CA LEU A 226 12.41 -17.82 -17.32
C LEU A 226 12.54 -16.92 -18.56
N LYS A 227 13.53 -17.18 -19.44
CA LYS A 227 13.78 -16.35 -20.60
C LYS A 227 12.65 -16.43 -21.62
N LYS A 228 12.03 -15.29 -21.89
CA LYS A 228 11.06 -15.13 -22.99
C LYS A 228 11.72 -14.50 -24.22
N GLY A 229 11.14 -14.74 -25.40
CA GLY A 229 11.60 -14.15 -26.66
C GLY A 229 11.26 -12.66 -26.81
N SER A 230 11.70 -12.10 -27.94
CA SER A 230 11.39 -10.76 -28.42
C SER A 230 9.90 -10.42 -28.40
N LEU A 231 9.59 -9.12 -28.43
CA LEU A 231 8.20 -8.69 -28.52
C LEU A 231 7.66 -8.82 -29.94
N SER A 232 6.48 -9.42 -30.07
CA SER A 232 5.67 -9.35 -31.29
C SER A 232 5.12 -7.93 -31.51
N ASP A 233 4.66 -7.63 -32.72
CA ASP A 233 4.05 -6.32 -33.03
C ASP A 233 2.79 -6.03 -32.20
N THR A 234 2.03 -7.08 -31.86
CA THR A 234 0.87 -6.97 -30.95
C THR A 234 1.31 -6.61 -29.55
N GLU A 235 2.34 -7.26 -29.02
CA GLU A 235 2.89 -6.96 -27.69
C GLU A 235 3.52 -5.57 -27.62
N LYS A 236 4.19 -5.10 -28.68
CA LYS A 236 4.69 -3.72 -28.75
C LYS A 236 3.54 -2.71 -28.68
N LYS A 237 2.44 -2.95 -29.39
CA LYS A 237 1.23 -2.11 -29.30
C LYS A 237 0.61 -2.13 -27.92
N GLU A 238 0.51 -3.31 -27.31
CA GLU A 238 0.01 -3.48 -25.94
C GLU A 238 0.89 -2.74 -24.92
N GLN A 239 2.22 -2.81 -25.06
CA GLN A 239 3.15 -2.08 -24.21
C GLN A 239 2.91 -0.56 -24.30
N GLN A 240 2.75 -0.01 -25.50
CA GLN A 240 2.48 1.42 -25.69
C GLN A 240 1.14 1.83 -25.07
N GLN A 241 0.11 0.99 -25.20
CA GLN A 241 -1.18 1.22 -24.55
C GLN A 241 -1.06 1.21 -23.02
N LEU A 242 -0.28 0.28 -22.46
CA LEU A 242 -0.03 0.23 -21.01
C LEU A 242 0.77 1.43 -20.52
N ILE A 243 1.80 1.87 -21.27
CA ILE A 243 2.57 3.08 -20.94
C ILE A 243 1.63 4.29 -20.86
N GLN A 244 0.75 4.45 -21.84
CA GLN A 244 -0.23 5.53 -21.85
C GLN A 244 -1.25 5.39 -20.70
N LEU A 245 -1.75 4.17 -20.46
CA LEU A 245 -2.72 3.91 -19.40
C LEU A 245 -2.16 4.24 -18.01
N PHE A 246 -0.91 3.84 -17.73
CA PHE A 246 -0.27 4.14 -16.46
C PHE A 246 0.09 5.63 -16.33
N SER A 247 0.39 6.31 -17.45
CA SER A 247 0.72 7.75 -17.48
C SER A 247 1.73 8.14 -16.40
N ILE A 248 2.81 7.34 -16.27
CA ILE A 248 3.78 7.49 -15.20
C ILE A 248 4.57 8.80 -15.40
N SER A 249 4.57 9.65 -14.38
CA SER A 249 5.38 10.88 -14.35
C SER A 249 6.87 10.57 -14.50
N GLU A 250 7.65 11.49 -15.07
CA GLU A 250 9.09 11.30 -15.39
C GLU A 250 9.96 10.83 -14.20
N ASN A 251 9.59 11.15 -12.97
CA ASN A 251 10.31 10.74 -11.77
C ASN A 251 9.80 9.43 -11.14
N GLY A 252 8.77 8.81 -11.73
CA GLY A 252 8.16 7.57 -11.25
C GLY A 252 7.42 7.72 -9.92
N LYS A 253 7.05 8.93 -9.49
CA LYS A 253 6.36 9.15 -8.20
C LYS A 253 4.85 9.12 -8.31
N LYS A 254 4.31 9.38 -9.51
CA LYS A 254 2.87 9.45 -9.80
C LYS A 254 2.54 8.79 -11.13
N GLY A 255 1.27 8.45 -11.28
CA GLY A 255 0.63 7.86 -12.46
C GLY A 255 -0.82 7.55 -12.11
N ALA A 256 -1.50 6.77 -12.94
CA ALA A 256 -2.79 6.16 -12.58
C ALA A 256 -2.68 5.46 -11.20
N PRO A 257 -3.70 5.43 -10.34
CA PRO A 257 -3.61 4.72 -9.07
C PRO A 257 -3.51 3.20 -9.26
N LEU A 258 -2.51 2.56 -8.63
CA LEU A 258 -2.40 1.10 -8.60
C LEU A 258 -3.25 0.49 -7.50
N MET A 259 -4.18 -0.39 -7.86
CA MET A 259 -5.10 -1.06 -6.93
C MET A 259 -5.15 -2.58 -7.17
N GLN A 260 -5.59 -3.34 -6.16
CA GLN A 260 -6.00 -4.73 -6.38
C GLN A 260 -7.22 -4.75 -7.32
N ASN A 261 -7.30 -5.75 -8.22
CA ASN A 261 -8.26 -5.78 -9.33
C ASN A 261 -9.72 -5.51 -8.94
N ASP A 262 -10.21 -6.14 -7.87
CA ASP A 262 -11.60 -6.04 -7.41
C ASP A 262 -11.90 -4.71 -6.71
N ASN A 263 -10.88 -3.87 -6.52
CA ASN A 263 -10.94 -2.59 -5.84
C ASN A 263 -10.52 -1.41 -6.74
N THR A 264 -10.50 -1.65 -8.06
CA THR A 264 -10.24 -0.61 -9.06
C THR A 264 -11.46 0.27 -9.29
N LYS A 265 -11.22 1.56 -9.49
CA LYS A 265 -12.18 2.53 -10.03
C LYS A 265 -11.82 2.89 -11.48
N PRO A 266 -12.73 3.50 -12.26
CA PRO A 266 -12.38 4.03 -13.58
C PRO A 266 -11.16 4.98 -13.49
N GLY A 267 -10.15 4.70 -14.30
CA GLY A 267 -8.87 5.43 -14.30
C GLY A 267 -7.76 4.76 -13.48
N ASP A 268 -8.08 3.75 -12.68
CA ASP A 268 -7.07 2.95 -11.97
C ASP A 268 -6.40 1.93 -12.89
N VAL A 269 -5.22 1.49 -12.47
CA VAL A 269 -4.52 0.33 -13.01
C VAL A 269 -4.40 -0.75 -11.96
N ASN A 270 -4.15 -1.98 -12.40
CA ASN A 270 -4.16 -3.15 -11.53
C ASN A 270 -2.88 -3.97 -11.59
N PHE A 271 -2.75 -4.96 -10.70
CA PHE A 271 -1.54 -5.77 -10.57
C PHE A 271 -1.22 -6.56 -11.83
N GLY A 272 -2.24 -7.04 -12.57
CA GLY A 272 -2.04 -7.77 -13.82
C GLY A 272 -1.47 -6.88 -14.93
N GLN A 273 -1.97 -5.64 -15.02
CA GLN A 273 -1.46 -4.65 -15.96
C GLN A 273 -0.04 -4.20 -15.60
N LEU A 274 0.28 -4.06 -14.31
CA LEU A 274 1.63 -3.75 -13.82
C LEU A 274 2.60 -4.88 -14.19
N ASN A 275 2.21 -6.12 -13.90
CA ASN A 275 2.96 -7.32 -14.25
C ASN A 275 3.27 -7.36 -15.75
N LYS A 276 2.26 -7.11 -16.58
CA LYS A 276 2.39 -7.12 -18.03
C LYS A 276 3.32 -6.01 -18.52
N LEU A 277 3.18 -4.78 -18.00
CA LEU A 277 4.04 -3.66 -18.37
C LEU A 277 5.52 -3.94 -18.01
N LEU A 278 5.78 -4.51 -16.85
CA LEU A 278 7.14 -4.89 -16.43
C LEU A 278 7.71 -6.03 -17.29
N ASP A 279 6.92 -7.08 -17.58
CA ASP A 279 7.33 -8.18 -18.47
C ASP A 279 7.72 -7.67 -19.86
N LEU A 280 6.83 -6.90 -20.50
CA LEU A 280 7.05 -6.37 -21.84
C LEU A 280 8.26 -5.43 -21.87
N SER A 281 8.41 -4.56 -20.88
CA SER A 281 9.53 -3.62 -20.81
C SER A 281 10.87 -4.31 -20.55
N ALA A 282 10.89 -5.33 -19.68
CA ALA A 282 12.08 -6.16 -19.48
C ALA A 282 12.48 -6.88 -20.78
N ARG A 283 11.52 -7.54 -21.45
CA ARG A 283 11.74 -8.26 -22.72
C ARG A 283 12.26 -7.35 -23.83
N GLY A 284 11.64 -6.17 -24.00
CA GLY A 284 12.11 -5.18 -24.96
C GLY A 284 13.57 -4.80 -24.73
N TRP A 285 14.02 -4.74 -23.48
CA TRP A 285 15.45 -4.54 -23.18
C TRP A 285 16.29 -5.80 -23.41
N TYR A 286 16.03 -6.88 -22.68
CA TYR A 286 17.00 -7.97 -22.62
C TYR A 286 17.04 -8.78 -23.93
N ALA A 287 15.92 -8.86 -24.67
CA ALA A 287 15.82 -9.57 -25.95
C ALA A 287 16.08 -8.64 -27.14
N ASP A 288 15.49 -7.44 -27.15
CA ASP A 288 15.52 -6.54 -28.33
C ASP A 288 16.53 -5.39 -28.22
N LYS A 289 17.16 -5.21 -27.05
CA LYS A 289 18.11 -4.12 -26.74
C LYS A 289 17.51 -2.72 -26.92
N ASP A 290 16.19 -2.60 -26.74
CA ASP A 290 15.48 -1.33 -26.80
C ASP A 290 15.71 -0.50 -25.53
N ASN A 291 16.43 0.61 -25.67
CA ASN A 291 16.69 1.54 -24.57
C ASN A 291 15.41 2.19 -24.04
N ALA A 292 14.40 2.47 -24.88
CA ALA A 292 13.15 3.03 -24.41
C ALA A 292 12.42 2.03 -23.48
N ALA A 293 12.42 0.75 -23.83
CA ALA A 293 11.88 -0.30 -22.98
C ALA A 293 12.62 -0.41 -21.63
N LYS A 294 13.95 -0.27 -21.64
CA LYS A 294 14.76 -0.22 -20.41
C LYS A 294 14.39 0.96 -19.51
N GLU A 295 14.25 2.17 -20.06
CA GLU A 295 13.84 3.34 -19.29
C GLU A 295 12.42 3.21 -18.75
N ASN A 296 11.49 2.69 -19.57
CA ASN A 296 10.12 2.40 -19.14
C ASN A 296 10.08 1.37 -18.00
N PHE A 297 10.94 0.35 -18.04
CA PHE A 297 11.06 -0.62 -16.94
C PHE A 297 11.50 0.07 -15.64
N LEU A 298 12.58 0.85 -15.68
CA LEU A 298 13.08 1.60 -14.52
C LEU A 298 12.02 2.55 -13.95
N LEU A 299 11.30 3.25 -14.83
CA LEU A 299 10.23 4.16 -14.46
C LEU A 299 9.06 3.43 -13.78
N THR A 300 8.68 2.28 -14.33
CA THR A 300 7.61 1.44 -13.80
C THR A 300 7.98 0.87 -12.43
N ILE A 301 9.24 0.50 -12.19
CA ILE A 301 9.71 0.04 -10.88
C ILE A 301 9.63 1.16 -9.83
N ARG A 302 10.05 2.39 -10.16
CA ARG A 302 9.93 3.54 -9.24
C ARG A 302 8.46 3.81 -8.88
N TYR A 303 7.59 3.73 -9.87
CA TYR A 303 6.15 3.87 -9.71
C TYR A 303 5.55 2.76 -8.86
N MET A 304 5.89 1.50 -9.13
CA MET A 304 5.44 0.32 -8.40
C MET A 304 5.69 0.49 -6.89
N LEU A 305 6.94 0.81 -6.54
CA LEU A 305 7.36 1.00 -5.15
C LEU A 305 6.63 2.20 -4.50
N ASN A 306 6.51 3.33 -5.22
CA ASN A 306 5.79 4.51 -4.71
C ASN A 306 4.29 4.28 -4.53
N GLN A 307 3.68 3.45 -5.36
CA GLN A 307 2.24 3.14 -5.28
C GLN A 307 1.89 2.15 -4.18
N GLY A 308 2.88 1.60 -3.49
CA GLY A 308 2.72 0.72 -2.35
C GLY A 308 2.89 -0.76 -2.66
N PHE A 309 3.16 -1.15 -3.92
CA PHE A 309 3.56 -2.53 -4.24
C PHE A 309 5.04 -2.69 -3.84
N ALA A 310 5.24 -2.83 -2.54
CA ALA A 310 6.52 -2.72 -1.87
C ALA A 310 6.62 -3.73 -0.72
N TRP A 311 7.81 -3.85 -0.13
CA TRP A 311 8.06 -4.68 1.06
C TRP A 311 7.12 -4.27 2.22
N GLU A 312 6.61 -5.29 2.91
CA GLU A 312 5.67 -5.21 4.04
C GLU A 312 4.37 -4.41 3.81
N SER A 313 3.94 -4.26 2.56
CA SER A 313 2.66 -3.62 2.22
C SER A 313 1.60 -4.67 1.91
N GLY A 314 0.42 -4.52 2.52
CA GLY A 314 -0.75 -5.35 2.22
C GLY A 314 -1.62 -4.80 1.09
N MET A 315 -1.39 -3.54 0.67
CA MET A 315 -2.22 -2.80 -0.30
C MET A 315 -3.72 -2.74 0.09
N GLY A 316 -4.03 -2.90 1.38
CA GLY A 316 -5.40 -3.00 1.90
C GLY A 316 -5.91 -4.44 1.82
N THR A 317 -5.95 -5.00 0.61
CA THR A 317 -6.13 -6.43 0.38
C THR A 317 -5.20 -6.91 -0.73
N ASN A 318 -4.73 -8.14 -0.60
CA ASN A 318 -3.96 -8.83 -1.62
C ASN A 318 -4.63 -10.15 -2.04
N HIS A 319 -5.90 -10.38 -1.72
CA HIS A 319 -6.54 -11.64 -2.08
C HIS A 319 -6.41 -11.97 -3.58
N HIS A 320 -6.02 -13.21 -3.88
CA HIS A 320 -5.72 -13.71 -5.23
C HIS A 320 -4.62 -12.95 -6.01
N TYR A 321 -3.73 -12.21 -5.33
CA TYR A 321 -2.66 -11.46 -6.00
C TYR A 321 -1.76 -12.34 -6.89
N GLY A 322 -1.52 -13.61 -6.51
CA GLY A 322 -0.60 -14.50 -7.20
C GLY A 322 -1.00 -14.84 -8.64
N TYR A 323 -2.29 -14.71 -9.00
CA TYR A 323 -2.74 -14.87 -10.39
C TYR A 323 -2.30 -13.70 -11.28
N GLN A 324 -2.06 -12.53 -10.69
CA GLN A 324 -1.83 -11.28 -11.40
C GLN A 324 -0.34 -10.97 -11.61
N ILE A 325 0.54 -11.46 -10.73
CA ILE A 325 1.94 -11.00 -10.65
C ILE A 325 2.97 -12.04 -11.10
N ARG A 326 2.57 -13.06 -11.87
CA ARG A 326 3.42 -14.23 -12.16
C ARG A 326 4.74 -13.91 -12.88
N ASP A 327 4.71 -12.93 -13.78
CA ASP A 327 5.84 -12.62 -14.66
C ASP A 327 6.79 -11.59 -14.04
N ILE A 328 6.36 -10.86 -13.01
CA ILE A 328 7.14 -9.80 -12.39
C ILE A 328 8.48 -10.31 -11.84
N PHE A 329 8.49 -11.53 -11.30
CA PHE A 329 9.67 -12.14 -10.71
C PHE A 329 10.75 -12.40 -11.76
N GLY A 330 10.36 -12.99 -12.90
CA GLY A 330 11.27 -13.21 -14.03
C GLY A 330 11.73 -11.91 -14.67
N ALA A 331 10.83 -10.95 -14.84
CA ALA A 331 11.15 -9.63 -15.38
C ALA A 331 12.19 -8.90 -14.52
N VAL A 332 12.01 -8.87 -13.19
CA VAL A 332 12.98 -8.28 -12.25
C VAL A 332 14.31 -9.01 -12.27
N TRP A 333 14.31 -10.35 -12.30
CA TRP A 333 15.54 -11.13 -12.33
C TRP A 333 16.36 -10.89 -13.61
N TRP A 334 15.70 -10.84 -14.76
CA TRP A 334 16.36 -10.51 -16.04
C TRP A 334 16.86 -9.07 -16.12
N MET A 335 16.34 -8.17 -15.29
CA MET A 335 16.73 -6.77 -15.20
C MET A 335 17.65 -6.45 -14.01
N GLU A 336 18.18 -7.48 -13.32
CA GLU A 336 19.01 -7.30 -12.12
C GLU A 336 20.17 -6.30 -12.32
N ASP A 337 20.97 -6.47 -13.37
CA ASP A 337 22.13 -5.58 -13.62
C ASP A 337 21.70 -4.13 -13.87
N VAL A 338 20.59 -3.95 -14.59
CA VAL A 338 20.00 -2.63 -14.86
C VAL A 338 19.52 -1.99 -13.57
N LEU A 339 18.86 -2.76 -12.69
CA LEU A 339 18.39 -2.30 -11.39
C LEU A 339 19.56 -1.94 -10.46
N ARG A 340 20.63 -2.74 -10.45
CA ARG A 340 21.85 -2.48 -9.66
C ARG A 340 22.53 -1.19 -10.11
N ALA A 341 22.71 -1.02 -11.42
CA ALA A 341 23.31 0.19 -11.99
C ALA A 341 22.50 1.47 -11.69
N ASN A 342 21.21 1.34 -11.37
CA ASN A 342 20.30 2.46 -11.09
C ASN A 342 19.91 2.59 -9.60
N ASN A 343 20.58 1.87 -8.70
CA ASN A 343 20.31 1.84 -7.25
C ASN A 343 18.85 1.50 -6.91
N LEU A 344 18.24 0.61 -7.69
CA LEU A 344 16.86 0.13 -7.48
C LEU A 344 16.80 -1.33 -7.03
N TRP A 345 17.91 -2.06 -7.11
CA TRP A 345 17.92 -3.51 -6.87
C TRP A 345 17.44 -3.89 -5.47
N GLU A 346 18.00 -3.32 -4.40
CA GLU A 346 17.71 -3.80 -3.05
C GLU A 346 16.24 -3.65 -2.68
N GLU A 347 15.65 -2.47 -2.92
CA GLU A 347 14.23 -2.23 -2.61
C GLU A 347 13.30 -3.03 -3.52
N THR A 348 13.66 -3.17 -4.81
CA THR A 348 12.88 -4.01 -5.74
C THR A 348 12.93 -5.48 -5.32
N ARG A 349 14.11 -5.98 -4.95
CA ARG A 349 14.31 -7.35 -4.50
C ARG A 349 13.50 -7.63 -3.23
N LYS A 350 13.58 -6.77 -2.22
CA LYS A 350 12.77 -6.90 -1.00
C LYS A 350 11.28 -6.96 -1.31
N ALA A 351 10.80 -6.08 -2.19
CA ALA A 351 9.39 -6.07 -2.61
C ALA A 351 9.00 -7.41 -3.26
N VAL A 352 9.70 -7.85 -4.31
CA VAL A 352 9.32 -9.10 -5.00
C VAL A 352 9.55 -10.35 -4.14
N THR A 353 10.54 -10.36 -3.24
CA THR A 353 10.70 -11.46 -2.28
C THR A 353 9.48 -11.52 -1.35
N TYR A 354 9.08 -10.41 -0.74
CA TYR A 354 7.88 -10.37 0.11
C TYR A 354 6.61 -10.77 -0.65
N TRP A 355 6.37 -10.20 -1.82
CA TRP A 355 5.21 -10.51 -2.65
C TRP A 355 5.25 -11.91 -3.28
N SER A 356 6.37 -12.65 -3.19
CA SER A 356 6.41 -14.05 -3.61
C SER A 356 5.90 -15.02 -2.54
N GLY A 357 5.80 -14.58 -1.29
CA GLY A 357 5.50 -15.46 -0.15
C GLY A 357 6.61 -16.46 0.17
N LEU A 358 7.83 -16.28 -0.37
CA LEU A 358 8.99 -17.18 -0.13
C LEU A 358 9.23 -17.48 1.35
N GLN A 359 8.89 -16.52 2.21
CA GLN A 359 9.04 -16.59 3.65
C GLN A 359 8.18 -17.67 4.31
N GLU A 360 7.16 -18.21 3.62
CA GLU A 360 6.41 -19.39 4.08
C GLU A 360 7.32 -20.61 4.33
N THR A 361 8.49 -20.65 3.70
CA THR A 361 9.50 -21.71 3.91
C THR A 361 10.24 -21.63 5.25
N ARG A 362 10.03 -20.57 6.03
CA ARG A 362 10.63 -20.38 7.36
C ARG A 362 9.85 -21.13 8.44
N GLN A 363 10.39 -21.21 9.65
CA GLN A 363 9.71 -21.88 10.76
C GLN A 363 8.45 -21.11 11.21
N PRO A 364 7.31 -21.81 11.40
CA PRO A 364 6.04 -21.23 11.80
C PRO A 364 6.02 -20.31 13.03
#